data_AF-A0A0B1SZX9-F1
#
_entry.id   AF-A0A0B1SZX9-F1
#
_cell.length_a   1.000
_cell.length_b   1.000
_cell.length_c   1.000
_cell.angle_alpha   90.00
_cell.angle_beta   90.00
_cell.angle_gamma   90.00
#
_symmetry.space_group_name_H-M   'P 1'
#
loop_
_entity.id
_entity.type
_entity.pdbx_description
1 polymer ?
#
loop_
_entity_poly.entity_id
_entity_poly.type
_entity_poly.pdbx_seq_one_letter_code
_entity_poly.pdbx_strand_id
1 'polypeptide(L)'
;MQRAYHRTELEANKDLKIDLHYYLAQQVHPVVSRLCAPIEETDAVRIAEALGMDPTSYRRSAAAQASDNAAVEDELAWQGPISYDHCEALKFTCPSSGCGNVLEIRKAVEAVEGNFKLSLEACDKCGTELSSYSAYICNRVDDALREFVARHLSSAFKCDDTVCEFHTRTHLTKWCREGLECPKCSGGVLRKEYSGKDLYDQQMFLKHVVDVQTAMQELKPEQRRTIQSKPGFTSMMSLYNDLSAIISRYLDKNAYSKVDLAFVFAPMLKIE
;
A
#
# COMPACT_ATOMS: atom_id res chain seq x y z
N MET A 1 26.38 -4.71 8.70
CA MET A 1 27.46 -5.71 8.64
C MET A 1 27.97 -6.02 10.06
N GLN A 2 27.31 -6.90 10.82
CA GLN A 2 27.77 -7.29 12.16
C GLN A 2 27.94 -8.81 12.33
N ARG A 3 27.73 -9.60 11.27
CA ARG A 3 27.80 -11.08 11.28
C ARG A 3 28.60 -11.67 10.11
N ALA A 4 29.53 -10.88 9.55
CA ALA A 4 30.41 -11.33 8.48
C ALA A 4 31.76 -11.72 9.08
N TYR A 5 32.18 -12.98 8.90
CA TYR A 5 33.42 -13.53 9.44
C TYR A 5 34.28 -14.10 8.31
N HIS A 6 35.59 -14.09 8.49
CA HIS A 6 36.49 -14.76 7.54
C HIS A 6 36.40 -16.28 7.72
N ARG A 7 36.61 -17.05 6.65
CA ARG A 7 36.54 -18.53 6.69
C ARG A 7 37.46 -19.13 7.78
N THR A 8 38.64 -18.56 7.94
CA THR A 8 39.62 -18.99 8.96
C THR A 8 39.12 -18.76 10.39
N GLU A 9 38.30 -17.73 10.62
CA GLU A 9 37.71 -17.45 11.94
C GLU A 9 36.60 -18.45 12.29
N LEU A 10 35.82 -18.86 11.29
CA LEU A 10 34.82 -19.94 11.43
C LEU A 10 35.49 -21.28 11.73
N GLU A 11 36.63 -21.57 11.11
CA GLU A 11 37.40 -22.79 11.37
C GLU A 11 38.07 -22.78 12.76
N ALA A 12 38.46 -21.60 13.24
CA ALA A 12 39.10 -21.43 14.55
C ALA A 12 38.10 -21.43 15.73
N ASN A 13 36.87 -20.95 15.52
CA ASN A 13 35.86 -20.82 16.58
C ASN A 13 34.68 -21.77 16.36
N LYS A 14 34.59 -22.81 17.18
CA LYS A 14 33.52 -23.84 17.12
C LYS A 14 32.13 -23.33 17.51
N ASP A 15 32.04 -22.16 18.14
CA ASP A 15 30.77 -21.56 18.54
C ASP A 15 30.08 -20.85 17.36
N LEU A 16 30.84 -20.52 16.30
CA LEU A 16 30.30 -19.93 15.08
C LEU A 16 29.71 -21.03 14.19
N LYS A 17 28.45 -20.83 13.76
CA LYS A 17 27.75 -21.73 12.84
C LYS A 17 27.38 -21.00 11.57
N ILE A 18 27.35 -21.74 10.46
CA ILE A 18 26.89 -21.23 9.18
C ILE A 18 25.41 -20.87 9.28
N ASP A 19 25.08 -19.63 8.92
CA ASP A 19 23.70 -19.15 8.86
C ASP A 19 23.06 -19.58 7.53
N LEU A 20 22.56 -20.81 7.48
CA LEU A 20 21.89 -21.36 6.29
C LEU A 20 20.74 -20.48 5.81
N HIS A 21 19.98 -19.90 6.74
CA HIS A 21 18.85 -19.02 6.42
C HIS A 21 19.32 -17.79 5.65
N TYR A 22 20.43 -17.17 6.05
CA TYR A 22 21.01 -16.04 5.33
C TYR A 22 21.36 -16.39 3.87
N TYR A 23 22.01 -17.54 3.64
CA TYR A 23 22.38 -17.96 2.28
C TYR A 23 21.16 -18.28 1.41
N LEU A 24 20.18 -18.98 1.97
CA LEU A 24 18.94 -19.29 1.26
C LEU A 24 18.18 -18.00 0.91
N ALA A 25 18.04 -17.08 1.86
CA ALA A 25 17.30 -15.83 1.68
C ALA A 25 17.97 -14.84 0.72
N GLN A 26 19.29 -14.64 0.86
CA GLN A 26 20.00 -13.53 0.23
C GLN A 26 20.75 -13.93 -1.04
N GLN A 27 21.08 -15.21 -1.22
CA GLN A 27 21.90 -15.67 -2.35
C GLN A 27 21.16 -16.65 -3.26
N VAL A 28 20.51 -17.67 -2.70
CA VAL A 28 19.85 -18.71 -3.50
C VAL A 28 18.49 -18.21 -4.02
N HIS A 29 17.63 -17.72 -3.12
CA HIS A 29 16.26 -17.32 -3.45
C HIS A 29 16.19 -16.22 -4.53
N PRO A 30 16.98 -15.13 -4.50
CA PRO A 30 16.92 -14.09 -5.53
C PRO A 30 17.34 -14.61 -6.92
N VAL A 31 18.36 -15.49 -6.96
CA VAL A 31 18.86 -16.05 -8.23
C VAL A 31 17.84 -17.01 -8.85
N VAL A 32 17.27 -17.92 -8.04
CA VAL A 32 16.24 -18.86 -8.50
C VAL A 32 14.97 -18.10 -8.91
N SER A 33 14.53 -17.13 -8.11
CA SER A 33 13.38 -16.28 -8.43
C SER A 33 13.53 -15.56 -9.76
N ARG A 34 14.72 -15.05 -10.08
CA ARG A 34 14.98 -14.41 -11.38
C ARG A 34 14.93 -15.39 -12.54
N LEU A 35 15.48 -16.60 -12.39
CA LEU A 35 15.46 -17.62 -13.43
C LEU A 35 14.05 -18.16 -13.69
N CYS A 36 13.24 -18.25 -12.64
CA CYS A 36 11.87 -18.74 -12.70
C CYS A 36 10.83 -17.64 -12.96
N ALA A 37 11.20 -16.35 -12.94
CA ALA A 37 10.29 -15.23 -13.17
C ALA A 37 9.45 -15.33 -14.47
N PRO A 38 9.95 -15.89 -15.59
CA PRO A 38 9.16 -16.07 -16.81
C PRO A 38 8.16 -17.23 -16.77
N ILE A 39 8.15 -18.05 -15.70
CA ILE A 39 7.30 -19.25 -15.60
C ILE A 39 6.01 -18.85 -14.88
N GLU A 40 4.89 -18.77 -15.61
CA GLU A 40 3.58 -18.29 -15.12
C GLU A 40 3.10 -18.97 -13.82
N GLU A 41 3.40 -20.26 -13.64
CA GLU A 41 2.94 -21.04 -12.50
C GLU A 41 3.86 -20.94 -11.26
N THR A 42 4.86 -20.06 -11.30
CA THR A 42 5.86 -19.92 -10.22
C THR A 42 5.89 -18.50 -9.67
N ASP A 43 5.92 -18.36 -8.34
CA ASP A 43 6.09 -17.07 -7.68
C ASP A 43 7.18 -17.13 -6.59
N ALA A 44 7.61 -15.97 -6.11
CA ALA A 44 8.62 -15.87 -5.05
C ALA A 44 8.21 -16.58 -3.74
N VAL A 45 6.92 -16.78 -3.51
CA VAL A 45 6.37 -17.44 -2.31
C VAL A 45 6.55 -18.95 -2.41
N ARG A 46 6.14 -19.56 -3.52
CA ARG A 46 6.33 -20.98 -3.84
C ARG A 46 7.80 -21.37 -3.85
N ILE A 47 8.66 -20.50 -4.37
CA ILE A 47 10.11 -20.72 -4.34
C ILE A 47 10.63 -20.71 -2.89
N ALA A 48 10.17 -19.78 -2.05
CA ALA A 48 10.54 -19.75 -0.63
C ALA A 48 10.07 -21.01 0.12
N GLU A 49 8.85 -21.48 -0.16
CA GLU A 49 8.31 -22.73 0.41
C GLU A 49 9.14 -23.95 -0.03
N ALA A 50 9.51 -24.03 -1.32
CA ALA A 50 10.34 -25.11 -1.85
C ALA A 50 11.77 -25.11 -1.26
N LEU A 51 12.29 -23.94 -0.89
CA LEU A 51 13.57 -23.79 -0.19
C LEU A 51 13.47 -24.03 1.32
N GLY A 52 12.28 -24.32 1.86
CA GLY A 52 12.04 -24.59 3.28
C GLY A 52 12.10 -23.34 4.16
N MET A 53 11.82 -22.16 3.59
CA MET A 53 11.82 -20.87 4.29
C MET A 53 10.41 -20.43 4.69
N ASP A 54 10.31 -19.44 5.59
CA ASP A 54 9.03 -18.81 5.92
C ASP A 54 8.55 -17.92 4.75
N PRO A 55 7.40 -18.23 4.12
CA PRO A 55 6.88 -17.46 2.99
C PRO A 55 6.33 -16.09 3.36
N THR A 56 6.06 -15.81 4.64
CA THR A 56 5.31 -14.61 5.06
C THR A 56 6.00 -13.29 4.68
N SER A 57 7.34 -13.22 4.78
CA SER A 57 8.12 -12.05 4.38
C SER A 57 8.12 -11.79 2.87
N TYR A 58 7.92 -12.85 2.07
CA TYR A 58 7.99 -12.79 0.61
C TYR A 58 6.66 -12.46 -0.05
N ARG A 59 5.53 -12.57 0.68
CA ARG A 59 4.19 -12.23 0.17
C ARG A 59 4.08 -10.78 -0.32
N ARG A 60 4.68 -9.83 0.39
CA ARG A 60 4.67 -8.41 -0.03
C ARG A 60 5.47 -8.19 -1.32
N SER A 61 6.61 -8.86 -1.46
CA SER A 61 7.43 -8.78 -2.66
C SER A 61 6.78 -9.44 -3.86
N ALA A 62 6.11 -10.59 -3.65
CA ALA A 62 5.35 -11.27 -4.69
C ALA A 62 4.13 -10.45 -5.17
N ALA A 63 3.41 -9.81 -4.25
CA ALA A 63 2.30 -8.92 -4.61
C ALA A 63 2.77 -7.71 -5.44
N ALA A 64 3.92 -7.10 -5.06
CA ALA A 64 4.51 -6.01 -5.83
C ALA A 64 4.99 -6.47 -7.23
N GLN A 65 5.66 -7.63 -7.33
CA GLN A 65 6.10 -8.17 -8.62
C GLN A 65 4.95 -8.61 -9.53
N ALA A 66 3.89 -9.22 -8.98
CA ALA A 66 2.68 -9.53 -9.74
C ALA A 66 2.04 -8.25 -10.33
N SER A 67 2.09 -7.13 -9.59
CA SER A 67 1.60 -5.84 -10.07
C SER A 67 2.47 -5.20 -11.16
N ASP A 68 3.78 -5.53 -11.21
CA ASP A 68 4.75 -4.99 -12.17
C ASP A 68 4.82 -5.85 -13.45
N ASN A 69 4.76 -7.20 -13.34
CA ASN A 69 4.65 -8.09 -14.51
C ASN A 69 3.31 -7.94 -15.25
N ALA A 70 2.22 -7.68 -14.51
CA ALA A 70 0.94 -7.27 -15.08
C ALA A 70 1.04 -5.95 -15.87
N ALA A 71 2.03 -5.09 -15.59
CA ALA A 71 2.19 -3.82 -16.29
C ALA A 71 2.89 -3.96 -17.66
N VAL A 72 3.53 -5.09 -17.98
CA VAL A 72 4.32 -5.25 -19.22
C VAL A 72 3.61 -6.10 -20.29
N GLU A 73 2.78 -7.06 -19.90
CA GLU A 73 2.00 -7.89 -20.85
C GLU A 73 0.47 -7.65 -20.79
N ASP A 74 -0.02 -6.90 -19.80
CA ASP A 74 -1.44 -6.83 -19.48
C ASP A 74 -1.96 -5.39 -19.26
N GLU A 75 -1.52 -4.42 -20.07
CA GLU A 75 -2.07 -3.05 -20.09
C GLU A 75 -3.56 -3.00 -20.52
N LEU A 76 -4.21 -4.13 -20.83
CA LEU A 76 -5.58 -4.21 -21.35
C LEU A 76 -6.52 -5.17 -20.60
N ALA A 77 -6.09 -6.11 -19.76
CA ALA A 77 -7.05 -6.90 -18.98
C ALA A 77 -7.32 -6.26 -17.61
N TRP A 78 -8.59 -5.98 -17.39
CA TRP A 78 -9.15 -5.74 -16.06
C TRP A 78 -8.83 -6.93 -15.14
N GLN A 79 -7.83 -6.77 -14.28
CA GLN A 79 -7.49 -7.76 -13.25
C GLN A 79 -8.46 -7.65 -12.07
N GLY A 80 -9.65 -8.24 -12.22
CA GLY A 80 -10.56 -8.51 -11.10
C GLY A 80 -10.97 -7.27 -10.27
N PRO A 81 -11.52 -7.48 -9.06
CA PRO A 81 -11.79 -6.39 -8.14
C PRO A 81 -10.46 -5.79 -7.64
N ILE A 82 -10.32 -4.47 -7.69
CA ILE A 82 -9.19 -3.75 -7.08
C ILE A 82 -9.13 -4.13 -5.60
N SER A 83 -8.08 -4.85 -5.19
CA SER A 83 -7.81 -5.13 -3.79
C SER A 83 -6.94 -4.02 -3.18
N TYR A 84 -7.30 -3.59 -1.98
CA TYR A 84 -6.56 -2.60 -1.19
C TYR A 84 -5.81 -3.25 -0.01
N ASP A 85 -5.45 -4.54 -0.12
CA ASP A 85 -4.80 -5.29 0.96
C ASP A 85 -3.43 -4.71 1.35
N HIS A 86 -2.70 -4.13 0.38
CA HIS A 86 -1.44 -3.43 0.58
C HIS A 86 -1.59 -2.05 1.23
N CYS A 87 -2.79 -1.48 1.21
CA CYS A 87 -3.05 -0.14 1.73
C CYS A 87 -3.15 -0.14 3.27
N GLU A 88 -2.61 0.91 3.87
CA GLU A 88 -2.66 1.14 5.31
C GLU A 88 -4.04 1.64 5.74
N ALA A 89 -4.57 1.05 6.82
CA ALA A 89 -5.81 1.50 7.44
C ALA A 89 -5.72 2.95 7.95
N LEU A 90 -6.87 3.62 8.08
CA LEU A 90 -6.92 4.92 8.75
C LEU A 90 -6.71 4.72 10.25
N LYS A 91 -5.63 5.29 10.79
CA LYS A 91 -5.24 5.12 12.20
C LYS A 91 -5.16 6.46 12.93
N PHE A 92 -5.79 6.56 14.09
CA PHE A 92 -5.64 7.70 14.99
C PHE A 92 -5.94 7.32 16.44
N THR A 93 -5.40 8.09 17.37
CA THR A 93 -5.62 7.88 18.81
C THR A 93 -6.97 8.46 19.23
N CYS A 94 -7.67 7.78 20.13
CA CYS A 94 -8.93 8.24 20.70
C CYS A 94 -8.75 9.63 21.35
N PRO A 95 -9.61 10.61 21.06
CA PRO A 95 -9.50 11.96 21.61
C PRO A 95 -9.89 12.06 23.09
N SER A 96 -10.53 11.02 23.65
CA SER A 96 -10.94 10.99 25.04
C SER A 96 -9.75 10.94 25.99
N SER A 97 -9.73 11.86 26.97
CA SER A 97 -8.68 11.95 27.98
C SER A 97 -8.57 10.64 28.76
N GLY A 98 -7.42 9.96 28.67
CA GLY A 98 -7.16 8.73 29.42
C GLY A 98 -7.50 7.42 28.70
N CYS A 99 -8.12 7.45 27.52
CA CYS A 99 -8.42 6.21 26.79
C CYS A 99 -7.16 5.61 26.13
N GLY A 100 -6.42 6.43 25.38
CA GLY A 100 -5.18 6.06 24.68
C GLY A 100 -5.34 4.99 23.59
N ASN A 101 -6.58 4.57 23.27
CA ASN A 101 -6.82 3.53 22.27
C ASN A 101 -6.50 4.03 20.86
N VAL A 102 -5.84 3.22 20.04
CA VAL A 102 -5.65 3.51 18.61
C VAL A 102 -6.79 2.86 17.85
N LEU A 103 -7.58 3.67 17.16
CA LEU A 103 -8.62 3.18 16.26
C LEU A 103 -7.99 2.86 14.91
N GLU A 104 -8.34 1.71 14.33
CA GLU A 104 -7.87 1.27 13.02
C GLU A 104 -9.06 0.97 12.11
N ILE A 105 -9.29 1.82 11.11
CA ILE A 105 -10.50 1.83 10.31
C ILE A 105 -10.18 1.43 8.87
N ARG A 106 -10.79 0.33 8.41
CA ARG A 106 -10.67 -0.17 7.02
C ARG A 106 -11.98 -0.22 6.25
N LYS A 107 -13.12 -0.02 6.91
CA LYS A 107 -14.46 -0.03 6.29
C LYS A 107 -15.29 1.09 6.91
N ALA A 108 -16.29 1.58 6.18
CA ALA A 108 -17.21 2.60 6.68
C ALA A 108 -18.23 2.03 7.69
N VAL A 109 -18.64 0.78 7.48
CA VAL A 109 -19.61 0.05 8.30
C VAL A 109 -18.98 -1.22 8.82
N GLU A 110 -19.17 -1.49 10.11
CA GLU A 110 -18.73 -2.70 10.80
C GLU A 110 -19.92 -3.52 11.29
N ALA A 111 -19.78 -4.84 11.23
CA ALA A 111 -20.74 -5.78 11.81
C ALA A 111 -20.23 -6.21 13.19
N VAL A 112 -20.99 -5.91 14.23
CA VAL A 112 -20.72 -6.28 15.63
C VAL A 112 -21.87 -7.15 16.12
N GLU A 113 -21.61 -8.44 16.38
CA GLU A 113 -22.58 -9.39 16.98
C GLU A 113 -23.96 -9.42 16.29
N GLY A 114 -23.98 -9.26 14.96
CA GLY A 114 -25.23 -9.25 14.16
C GLY A 114 -25.89 -7.88 14.01
N ASN A 115 -25.39 -6.85 14.71
CA ASN A 115 -25.75 -5.45 14.49
C ASN A 115 -24.73 -4.74 13.60
N PHE A 116 -25.16 -3.70 12.91
CA PHE A 116 -24.29 -2.87 12.07
C PHE A 116 -24.10 -1.50 12.71
N LYS A 117 -22.86 -1.02 12.74
CA LYS A 117 -22.48 0.30 13.26
C LYS A 117 -21.58 1.02 12.26
N LEU A 118 -21.56 2.35 12.32
CA LEU A 118 -20.55 3.11 11.59
C LEU A 118 -19.23 3.01 12.34
N SER A 119 -18.12 2.85 11.62
CA SER A 119 -16.80 2.65 12.25
C SER A 119 -16.32 3.88 13.03
N LEU A 120 -16.83 5.06 12.67
CA LEU A 120 -16.60 6.31 13.40
C LEU A 120 -17.72 6.65 14.39
N GLU A 121 -18.58 5.70 14.78
CA GLU A 121 -19.69 5.98 15.71
C GLU A 121 -19.20 6.34 17.11
N ALA A 122 -18.41 5.45 17.72
CA ALA A 122 -17.85 5.62 19.05
C ALA A 122 -16.54 4.84 19.19
N CYS A 123 -15.71 5.22 20.15
CA CYS A 123 -14.52 4.45 20.47
C CYS A 123 -14.87 3.10 21.12
N ASP A 124 -14.30 2.00 20.59
CA ASP A 124 -14.56 0.64 21.09
C ASP A 124 -14.19 0.44 22.56
N LYS A 125 -13.23 1.20 23.09
CA LYS A 125 -12.72 1.04 24.46
C LYS A 125 -13.46 1.89 25.49
N CYS A 126 -13.71 3.15 25.19
CA CYS A 126 -14.28 4.11 26.15
C CYS A 126 -15.70 4.59 25.81
N GLY A 127 -16.26 4.17 24.68
CA GLY A 127 -17.62 4.54 24.26
C GLY A 127 -17.80 6.01 23.93
N THR A 128 -16.73 6.80 23.86
CA THR A 128 -16.80 8.23 23.53
C THR A 128 -17.28 8.41 22.09
N GLU A 129 -18.32 9.22 21.91
CA GLU A 129 -18.88 9.57 20.60
C GLU A 129 -17.86 10.39 19.80
N LEU A 130 -17.47 9.88 18.63
CA LEU A 130 -16.41 10.50 17.83
C LEU A 130 -16.92 11.69 17.00
N SER A 131 -18.24 11.78 16.77
CA SER A 131 -18.89 12.90 16.06
C SER A 131 -18.57 14.26 16.72
N SER A 132 -18.49 14.28 18.05
CA SER A 132 -18.18 15.48 18.85
C SER A 132 -16.75 15.98 18.64
N TYR A 133 -15.86 15.12 18.12
CA TYR A 133 -14.46 15.41 17.84
C TYR A 133 -14.17 15.48 16.34
N SER A 134 -15.17 15.85 15.52
CA SER A 134 -15.06 15.92 14.06
C SER A 134 -13.82 16.66 13.58
N ALA A 135 -13.55 17.86 14.11
CA ALA A 135 -12.37 18.66 13.76
C ALA A 135 -11.04 17.94 14.04
N TYR A 136 -10.95 17.21 15.16
CA TYR A 136 -9.76 16.42 15.47
C TYR A 136 -9.56 15.31 14.45
N ILE A 137 -10.63 14.59 14.09
CA ILE A 137 -10.58 13.48 13.12
C ILE A 137 -10.21 14.00 11.73
N CYS A 138 -10.83 15.10 11.28
CA CYS A 138 -10.49 15.77 10.02
C CYS A 138 -9.00 16.14 9.96
N ASN A 139 -8.45 16.70 11.04
CA ASN A 139 -7.03 17.02 11.11
C ASN A 139 -6.15 15.77 11.05
N ARG A 140 -6.55 14.67 11.73
CA ARG A 140 -5.80 13.40 11.67
C ARG A 140 -5.79 12.79 10.26
N VAL A 141 -6.90 12.87 9.53
CA VAL A 141 -6.96 12.42 8.14
C VAL A 141 -6.11 13.30 7.23
N ASP A 142 -6.14 14.62 7.39
CA ASP A 142 -5.28 15.53 6.63
C ASP A 142 -3.79 15.27 6.91
N ASP A 143 -3.41 15.08 8.18
CA ASP A 143 -2.04 14.73 8.59
C ASP A 143 -1.58 13.40 7.96
N ALA A 144 -2.43 12.36 7.99
CA ALA A 144 -2.12 11.07 7.38
C ALA A 144 -1.90 11.19 5.86
N LEU A 145 -2.78 11.93 5.17
CA LEU A 145 -2.64 12.18 3.72
C LEU A 145 -1.35 12.95 3.40
N ARG A 146 -0.99 13.95 4.20
CA ARG A 146 0.29 14.66 4.07
C ARG A 146 1.47 13.72 4.25
N GLU A 147 1.41 12.80 5.21
CA GLU A 147 2.46 11.83 5.45
C GLU A 147 2.65 10.89 4.25
N PHE A 148 1.56 10.37 3.67
CA PHE A 148 1.64 9.53 2.47
C PHE A 148 2.26 10.28 1.28
N VAL A 149 1.88 11.55 1.09
CA VAL A 149 2.48 12.40 0.04
C VAL A 149 3.97 12.64 0.33
N ALA A 150 4.33 12.99 1.56
CA ALA A 150 5.72 13.20 1.95
C ALA A 150 6.57 11.93 1.79
N ARG A 151 5.99 10.76 2.09
CA ARG A 151 6.60 9.45 1.89
C ARG A 151 6.87 9.18 0.42
N HIS A 152 5.93 9.46 -0.47
CA HIS A 152 6.14 9.37 -1.92
C HIS A 152 7.23 10.31 -2.44
N LEU A 153 7.22 11.56 -1.99
CA LEU A 153 8.20 12.56 -2.44
C LEU A 153 9.60 12.23 -1.93
N SER A 154 9.72 11.70 -0.72
CA SER A 154 11.00 11.39 -0.09
C SER A 154 11.45 9.93 -0.24
N SER A 155 10.66 9.09 -0.91
CA SER A 155 10.95 7.67 -1.16
C SER A 155 12.30 7.49 -1.82
N ALA A 156 13.07 6.50 -1.35
CA ALA A 156 14.26 6.07 -2.05
C ALA A 156 13.88 5.40 -3.39
N PHE A 157 14.87 5.38 -4.28
CA PHE A 157 14.87 4.55 -5.46
C PHE A 157 15.56 3.23 -5.14
N LYS A 158 14.98 2.11 -5.59
CA LYS A 158 15.52 0.77 -5.50
C LYS A 158 15.63 0.18 -6.90
N CYS A 159 16.71 -0.54 -7.17
CA CYS A 159 16.85 -1.30 -8.40
C CYS A 159 15.79 -2.39 -8.46
N ASP A 160 15.14 -2.54 -9.61
CA ASP A 160 14.23 -3.64 -9.93
C ASP A 160 14.90 -5.03 -9.91
N ASP A 161 16.18 -5.11 -10.29
CA ASP A 161 16.97 -6.34 -10.19
C ASP A 161 17.17 -6.74 -8.71
N THR A 162 16.48 -7.81 -8.33
CA THR A 162 16.49 -8.39 -6.97
C THR A 162 17.88 -8.76 -6.47
N VAL A 163 18.83 -9.06 -7.37
CA VAL A 163 20.21 -9.40 -6.99
C VAL A 163 21.05 -8.14 -6.76
N CYS A 164 20.71 -7.03 -7.42
CA CYS A 164 21.48 -5.80 -7.34
C CYS A 164 21.35 -5.13 -5.97
N GLU A 165 20.13 -5.10 -5.42
CA GLU A 165 19.79 -4.48 -4.12
C GLU A 165 20.29 -3.03 -3.96
N PHE A 166 20.58 -2.35 -5.06
CA PHE A 166 21.03 -0.97 -5.00
C PHE A 166 19.87 -0.07 -4.59
N HIS A 167 20.11 0.79 -3.59
CA HIS A 167 19.14 1.77 -3.09
C HIS A 167 19.80 3.16 -3.02
N THR A 168 19.05 4.21 -3.37
CA THR A 168 19.55 5.58 -3.30
C THR A 168 18.42 6.57 -3.08
N ARG A 169 18.68 7.65 -2.33
CA ARG A 169 17.79 8.82 -2.25
C ARG A 169 18.25 9.96 -3.15
N THR A 170 19.44 9.81 -3.74
CA THR A 170 20.03 10.79 -4.64
C THR A 170 19.39 10.67 -6.00
N HIS A 171 18.90 11.78 -6.53
CA HIS A 171 18.42 11.84 -7.91
C HIS A 171 19.59 11.59 -8.87
N LEU A 172 19.42 10.59 -9.73
CA LEU A 172 20.35 10.28 -10.80
C LEU A 172 19.85 10.90 -12.11
N THR A 173 20.78 11.15 -13.02
CA THR A 173 20.51 11.82 -14.31
C THR A 173 20.61 10.89 -15.50
N LYS A 174 21.06 9.64 -15.31
CA LYS A 174 21.19 8.68 -16.40
C LYS A 174 19.87 7.94 -16.62
N TRP A 175 19.30 8.09 -17.81
CA TRP A 175 18.03 7.49 -18.21
C TRP A 175 18.26 6.47 -19.34
N CYS A 176 17.56 5.35 -19.26
CA CYS A 176 17.35 4.43 -20.36
C CYS A 176 15.92 4.57 -20.90
N ARG A 177 15.52 3.70 -21.84
CA ARG A 177 14.17 3.71 -22.42
C ARG A 177 13.07 3.45 -21.38
N GLU A 178 13.37 2.66 -20.35
CA GLU A 178 12.39 2.16 -19.36
C GLU A 178 12.35 3.00 -18.07
N GLY A 179 13.38 3.81 -17.81
CA GLY A 179 13.46 4.66 -16.62
C GLY A 179 14.87 5.10 -16.25
N LEU A 180 15.09 5.33 -14.96
CA LEU A 180 16.39 5.70 -14.41
C LEU A 180 17.33 4.50 -14.37
N GLU A 181 18.52 4.60 -14.94
CA GLU A 181 19.46 3.49 -15.03
C GLU A 181 20.17 3.24 -13.69
N CYS A 182 20.27 1.98 -13.29
CA CYS A 182 21.02 1.59 -12.10
C CYS A 182 22.54 1.76 -12.32
N PRO A 183 23.27 2.42 -11.39
CA PRO A 183 24.71 2.59 -11.52
C PRO A 183 25.51 1.33 -11.13
N LYS A 184 24.88 0.34 -10.49
CA LYS A 184 25.57 -0.85 -9.95
C LYS A 184 25.50 -2.06 -10.88
N CYS A 185 24.37 -2.29 -11.55
CA CYS A 185 24.19 -3.43 -12.46
C CYS A 185 23.88 -2.96 -13.88
N SER A 186 24.28 -3.77 -14.86
CA SER A 186 23.95 -3.55 -16.27
C SER A 186 22.51 -3.97 -16.55
N GLY A 187 21.65 -3.01 -16.90
CA GLY A 187 20.27 -3.26 -17.33
C GLY A 187 19.20 -3.12 -16.26
N GLY A 188 19.57 -2.90 -14.99
CA GLY A 188 18.57 -2.62 -13.94
C GLY A 188 18.02 -1.20 -14.03
N VAL A 189 16.74 -1.04 -13.74
CA VAL A 189 16.04 0.24 -13.68
C VAL A 189 15.69 0.57 -12.23
N LEU A 190 15.92 1.82 -11.85
CA LEU A 190 15.58 2.35 -10.55
C LEU A 190 14.11 2.77 -10.50
N ARG A 191 13.36 2.15 -9.59
CA ARG A 191 11.96 2.47 -9.29
C ARG A 191 11.86 3.06 -7.88
N LYS A 192 10.88 3.94 -7.63
CA LYS A 192 10.61 4.40 -6.27
C LYS A 192 10.08 3.23 -5.43
N GLU A 193 10.58 3.07 -4.22
CA GLU A 193 10.06 2.09 -3.26
C GLU A 193 8.60 2.33 -2.89
N TYR A 194 8.18 3.60 -2.86
CA TYR A 194 6.78 3.99 -2.74
C TYR A 194 6.39 4.77 -4.00
N SER A 195 5.72 4.08 -4.91
CA SER A 195 5.42 4.56 -6.26
C SER A 195 4.27 5.58 -6.27
N GLY A 196 4.02 6.19 -7.44
CA GLY A 196 2.85 7.06 -7.62
C GLY A 196 1.54 6.27 -7.56
N LYS A 197 1.57 5.00 -8.00
CA LYS A 197 0.46 4.06 -7.92
C LYS A 197 0.11 3.76 -6.47
N ASP A 198 1.10 3.42 -5.64
CA ASP A 198 0.88 3.11 -4.22
C ASP A 198 0.24 4.29 -3.48
N LEU A 199 0.65 5.52 -3.79
CA LEU A 199 0.03 6.72 -3.23
C LEU A 199 -1.42 6.88 -3.71
N TYR A 200 -1.68 6.65 -4.99
CA TYR A 200 -3.02 6.74 -5.57
C TYR A 200 -3.96 5.69 -4.96
N ASP A 201 -3.51 4.43 -4.90
CA ASP A 201 -4.26 3.32 -4.30
C ASP A 201 -4.56 3.60 -2.83
N GLN A 202 -3.59 4.11 -2.07
CA GLN A 202 -3.79 4.51 -0.67
C GLN A 202 -4.84 5.60 -0.51
N GLN A 203 -4.85 6.62 -1.38
CA GLN A 203 -5.84 7.70 -1.36
C GLN A 203 -7.24 7.20 -1.76
N MET A 204 -7.32 6.34 -2.79
CA MET A 204 -8.56 5.72 -3.24
C MET A 204 -9.13 4.76 -2.19
N PHE A 205 -8.28 3.99 -1.53
CA PHE A 205 -8.64 3.15 -0.40
C PHE A 205 -9.29 3.99 0.70
N LEU A 206 -8.64 5.08 1.13
CA LEU A 206 -9.21 5.97 2.15
C LEU A 206 -10.55 6.57 1.71
N LYS A 207 -10.71 6.92 0.43
CA LYS A 207 -11.99 7.39 -0.13
C LYS A 207 -13.08 6.32 0.04
N HIS A 208 -12.76 5.06 -0.24
CA HIS A 208 -13.67 3.94 -0.03
C HIS A 208 -13.99 3.70 1.46
N VAL A 209 -13.00 3.84 2.35
CA VAL A 209 -13.18 3.70 3.81
C VAL A 209 -14.21 4.69 4.37
N VAL A 210 -14.31 5.89 3.79
CA VAL A 210 -15.25 6.94 4.22
C VAL A 210 -16.52 7.01 3.38
N ASP A 211 -16.68 6.16 2.38
CA ASP A 211 -17.87 6.14 1.52
C ASP A 211 -19.00 5.33 2.18
N VAL A 212 -19.72 6.01 3.07
CA VAL A 212 -20.90 5.45 3.74
C VAL A 212 -22.01 5.13 2.73
N GLN A 213 -22.16 5.91 1.66
CA GLN A 213 -23.27 5.73 0.71
C GLN A 213 -23.14 4.39 -0.02
N THR A 214 -21.94 4.10 -0.55
CA THR A 214 -21.65 2.82 -1.20
C THR A 214 -21.73 1.66 -0.21
N ALA A 215 -21.14 1.81 0.98
CA ALA A 215 -21.21 0.78 2.02
C ALA A 215 -22.66 0.47 2.45
N MET A 216 -23.54 1.48 2.51
CA MET A 216 -24.95 1.27 2.84
C MET A 216 -25.72 0.55 1.73
N GLN A 217 -25.32 0.70 0.47
CA GLN A 217 -25.97 0.00 -0.65
C GLN A 217 -25.73 -1.51 -0.63
N GLU A 218 -24.68 -1.98 0.04
CA GLU A 218 -24.40 -3.41 0.22
C GLU A 218 -25.26 -4.04 1.33
N LEU A 219 -25.83 -3.24 2.22
CA LEU A 219 -26.64 -3.71 3.35
C LEU A 219 -28.09 -3.99 2.96
N LYS A 220 -28.77 -4.88 3.69
CA LYS A 220 -30.22 -5.10 3.59
C LYS A 220 -31.01 -3.86 4.06
N PRO A 221 -32.23 -3.61 3.55
CA PRO A 221 -33.01 -2.42 3.90
C PRO A 221 -33.29 -2.27 5.40
N GLU A 222 -33.48 -3.39 6.13
CA GLU A 222 -33.68 -3.38 7.58
C GLU A 222 -32.43 -2.88 8.32
N GLN A 223 -31.24 -3.34 7.91
CA GLN A 223 -29.96 -2.94 8.48
C GLN A 223 -29.68 -1.45 8.23
N ARG A 224 -30.00 -0.95 7.04
CA ARG A 224 -29.89 0.48 6.71
C ARG A 224 -30.74 1.35 7.64
N ARG A 225 -31.99 0.94 7.89
CA ARG A 225 -32.90 1.67 8.78
C ARG A 225 -32.38 1.72 10.21
N THR A 226 -31.78 0.63 10.71
CA THR A 226 -31.17 0.59 12.04
C THR A 226 -30.04 1.59 12.20
N ILE A 227 -29.20 1.79 11.18
CA ILE A 227 -28.13 2.80 11.21
C ILE A 227 -28.70 4.21 11.11
N GLN A 228 -29.67 4.44 10.22
CA GLN A 228 -30.28 5.75 9.99
C GLN A 228 -31.12 6.26 11.16
N SER A 229 -31.70 5.37 11.95
CA SER A 229 -32.52 5.74 13.10
C SER A 229 -31.72 6.09 14.35
N LYS A 230 -30.39 5.89 14.34
CA LYS A 230 -29.54 6.20 15.50
C LYS A 230 -29.47 7.71 15.77
N PRO A 231 -29.49 8.12 17.04
CA PRO A 231 -29.23 9.52 17.38
C PRO A 231 -27.81 9.89 16.92
N GLY A 232 -27.66 11.11 16.38
CA GLY A 232 -26.36 11.59 15.87
C GLY A 232 -26.00 11.17 14.44
N PHE A 233 -26.85 10.41 13.73
CA PHE A 233 -26.60 9.99 12.35
C PHE A 233 -26.31 11.17 11.41
N THR A 234 -27.03 12.28 11.53
CA THR A 234 -26.80 13.49 10.70
C THR A 234 -25.42 14.10 10.94
N SER A 235 -25.01 14.24 12.21
CA SER A 235 -23.69 14.76 12.57
C SER A 235 -22.58 13.84 12.07
N MET A 236 -22.81 12.52 12.16
CA MET A 236 -21.89 11.52 11.64
C MET A 236 -21.74 11.62 10.11
N MET A 237 -22.85 11.75 9.39
CA MET A 237 -22.83 11.88 7.93
C MET A 237 -22.13 13.17 7.50
N SER A 238 -22.28 14.26 8.27
CA SER A 238 -21.50 15.48 8.07
C SER A 238 -20.00 15.21 8.20
N LEU A 239 -19.57 14.51 9.24
CA LEU A 239 -18.17 14.13 9.42
C LEU A 239 -17.65 13.31 8.22
N TYR A 240 -18.37 12.26 7.80
CA TYR A 240 -17.95 11.46 6.64
C TYR A 240 -17.87 12.28 5.34
N ASN A 241 -18.78 13.23 5.14
CA ASN A 241 -18.74 14.14 4.00
C ASN A 241 -17.49 15.05 4.05
N ASP A 242 -17.17 15.60 5.22
CA ASP A 242 -15.97 16.42 5.42
C ASP A 242 -14.69 15.62 5.14
N LEU A 243 -14.62 14.38 5.63
CA LEU A 243 -13.50 13.48 5.36
C LEU A 243 -13.37 13.15 3.87
N SER A 244 -14.48 12.87 3.20
CA SER A 244 -14.52 12.61 1.75
C SER A 244 -14.06 13.83 0.95
N ALA A 245 -14.44 15.04 1.36
CA ALA A 245 -14.00 16.29 0.75
C ALA A 245 -12.48 16.51 0.92
N ILE A 246 -11.94 16.22 2.11
CA ILE A 246 -10.50 16.28 2.37
C ILE A 246 -9.76 15.31 1.44
N ILE A 247 -10.17 14.05 1.38
CA ILE A 247 -9.51 13.03 0.54
C ILE A 247 -9.60 13.40 -0.95
N SER A 248 -10.77 13.86 -1.41
CA SER A 248 -10.99 14.27 -2.80
C SER A 248 -10.06 15.41 -3.20
N ARG A 249 -9.79 16.37 -2.31
CA ARG A 249 -8.82 17.46 -2.56
C ARG A 249 -7.40 16.94 -2.81
N TYR A 250 -6.99 15.82 -2.19
CA TYR A 250 -5.68 15.22 -2.46
C TYR A 250 -5.68 14.42 -3.76
N LEU A 251 -6.75 13.66 -4.04
CA LEU A 251 -6.92 12.96 -5.32
C LEU A 251 -6.93 13.93 -6.51
N ASP A 252 -7.55 15.11 -6.38
CA ASP A 252 -7.56 16.13 -7.43
C ASP A 252 -6.16 16.69 -7.73
N LYS A 253 -5.25 16.66 -6.75
CA LYS A 253 -3.84 17.05 -6.94
C LYS A 253 -2.98 15.90 -7.42
N ASN A 254 -3.47 14.67 -7.32
CA ASN A 254 -2.78 13.48 -7.80
C ASN A 254 -3.02 13.33 -9.30
N ALA A 255 -1.97 13.55 -10.10
CA ALA A 255 -2.05 13.43 -11.55
C ALA A 255 -2.06 11.98 -12.04
N TYR A 256 -1.84 10.99 -11.16
CA TYR A 256 -1.66 9.60 -11.55
C TYR A 256 -2.83 9.04 -12.38
N SER A 257 -4.07 9.37 -12.01
CA SER A 257 -5.27 8.91 -12.75
C SER A 257 -5.79 9.92 -13.78
N LYS A 258 -5.07 11.02 -14.04
CA LYS A 258 -5.50 12.06 -14.98
C LYS A 258 -4.88 11.82 -16.34
N VAL A 259 -5.67 11.27 -17.25
CA VAL A 259 -5.26 11.04 -18.64
C VAL A 259 -5.78 12.19 -19.52
N ASP A 260 -4.87 12.99 -20.06
CA ASP A 260 -5.20 14.00 -21.05
C ASP A 260 -5.37 13.33 -22.43
N LEU A 261 -6.61 13.02 -22.78
CA LEU A 261 -6.94 12.40 -24.06
C LEU A 261 -6.56 13.31 -25.24
N ALA A 262 -6.63 14.64 -25.09
CA ALA A 262 -6.25 15.54 -26.16
C ALA A 262 -4.74 15.45 -26.43
N PHE A 263 -3.92 15.34 -25.38
CA PHE A 263 -2.49 15.07 -25.51
C PHE A 263 -2.20 13.70 -26.16
N VAL A 264 -2.88 12.64 -25.71
CA VAL A 264 -2.70 11.27 -26.24
C VAL A 264 -3.05 11.18 -27.73
N PHE A 265 -4.13 11.83 -28.15
CA PHE A 265 -4.61 11.78 -29.54
C PHE A 265 -4.15 12.95 -30.42
N ALA A 266 -3.38 13.91 -29.88
CA ALA A 266 -2.84 15.04 -30.65
C ALA A 266 -2.09 14.64 -31.94
N PRO A 267 -1.32 13.54 -32.00
CA PRO A 267 -0.67 13.11 -33.24
C PRO A 267 -1.65 12.60 -34.31
N MET A 268 -2.82 12.09 -33.91
CA MET A 268 -3.84 11.57 -34.83
C MET A 268 -4.70 12.69 -35.44
N LEU A 269 -4.74 13.86 -34.80
CA LEU A 269 -5.48 15.04 -35.26
C LEU A 269 -4.76 15.87 -36.33
N LYS A 270 -3.51 15.53 -36.69
CA LYS A 270 -2.69 16.25 -37.68
C LYS A 270 -2.68 15.62 -39.08
N ILE A 271 -3.55 14.65 -39.34
CA ILE A 271 -3.70 14.02 -40.66
C ILE A 271 -4.91 14.67 -41.35
N GLU A 272 -4.70 15.82 -41.96
CA GLU A 272 -5.55 16.41 -43.01
C GLU A 272 -4.71 16.72 -44.25
#